data_AF-A0A2N6L8J6-F1
#
_entry.id   AF-A0A2N6L8J6-F1
#
_cell.length_a   1.000
_cell.length_b   1.000
_cell.length_c   1.000
_cell.angle_alpha   90.00
_cell.angle_beta   90.00
_cell.angle_gamma   90.00
#
_symmetry.space_group_name_H-M   'P 1'
#
loop_
_entity.id
_entity.type
_entity.pdbx_description
1 polymer ?
#
loop_
_entity_poly.entity_id
_entity_poly.type
_entity_poly.pdbx_seq_one_letter_code
_entity_poly.pdbx_strand_id
1 'polypeptide(L)'
;MKNHSIYQTPIDKLLTLGDCHKITNEYNYIAELGLDTEHIPGLISMAIDQNLNGVDSASLETWGSIHACRALGQLRAEAAIEPLMQLFHKLEDSDWVNEEMPKVYGMFGEVAIPKLQAYLADESHGIFPRITAIHSLEEICKQHPDTRQKCIAVLTQQLKSFAQNPHELNGFIVASLIELQAVESAAVIKSAFVAQSVPDEITGTWDDVCESLGINSDKIALFTDINLDEVSQVEDISTDEVKQAQEIADSEETQLQDVINDEVTQTQEIAVEEKQPDQITTEEVEKNLAITPDDIQLIEDVTTNVEQLHKVETK
;
A
#
# COMPACT_ATOMS: atom_id res chain seq x y z
N MET A 1 23.04 29.53 22.80
CA MET A 1 22.08 29.35 23.92
C MET A 1 21.51 27.95 23.75
N LYS A 2 21.66 27.08 24.74
CA LYS A 2 21.28 25.65 24.64
C LYS A 2 19.75 25.53 24.51
N ASN A 3 19.28 25.10 23.35
CA ASN A 3 17.85 24.96 23.01
C ASN A 3 17.24 23.67 23.62
N HIS A 4 17.70 23.24 24.80
CA HIS A 4 17.35 21.93 25.39
C HIS A 4 15.92 21.89 26.02
N SER A 5 15.00 22.80 25.70
CA SER A 5 13.82 23.05 26.54
C SER A 5 12.44 22.88 25.89
N ILE A 6 12.32 22.53 24.61
CA ILE A 6 10.99 22.36 23.98
C ILE A 6 10.58 20.89 23.77
N TYR A 7 11.54 19.97 23.76
CA TYR A 7 11.28 18.54 23.57
C TYR A 7 11.33 17.81 24.91
N GLN A 8 10.34 16.95 25.17
CA GLN A 8 10.27 16.16 26.40
C GLN A 8 10.96 14.81 26.20
N THR A 9 11.45 14.21 27.29
CA THR A 9 11.97 12.83 27.26
C THR A 9 10.88 11.84 26.81
N PRO A 10 11.22 10.87 25.95
CA PRO A 10 12.54 10.52 25.44
C PRO A 10 12.95 11.19 24.12
N ILE A 11 12.14 12.11 23.57
CA ILE A 11 12.40 12.78 22.29
C ILE A 11 13.67 13.64 22.34
N ASP A 12 13.92 14.32 23.46
CA ASP A 12 15.13 15.14 23.67
C ASP A 12 16.44 14.35 23.53
N LYS A 13 16.43 13.04 23.77
CA LYS A 13 17.59 12.16 23.58
C LYS A 13 18.07 12.12 22.12
N LEU A 14 17.19 12.36 21.14
CA LEU A 14 17.55 12.39 19.72
C LEU A 14 18.58 13.49 19.41
N LEU A 15 18.57 14.59 20.17
CA LEU A 15 19.55 15.69 20.05
C LEU A 15 20.96 15.31 20.51
N THR A 16 21.10 14.15 21.16
CA THR A 16 22.38 13.67 21.73
C THR A 16 23.06 12.60 20.87
N LEU A 17 22.34 12.04 19.89
CA LEU A 17 22.81 10.93 19.06
C LEU A 17 23.92 11.35 18.07
N GLY A 18 23.91 12.62 17.64
CA GLY A 18 24.94 13.15 16.76
C GLY A 18 24.81 12.67 15.31
N ASP A 19 25.94 12.60 14.60
CA ASP A 19 25.95 12.36 13.15
C ASP A 19 25.19 11.10 12.71
N CYS A 20 24.14 11.28 11.90
CA CYS A 20 23.27 10.20 11.45
C CYS A 20 23.93 9.24 10.46
N HIS A 21 25.09 9.59 9.88
CA HIS A 21 25.84 8.67 9.03
C HIS A 21 26.59 7.61 9.84
N LYS A 22 26.91 7.91 11.11
CA LYS A 22 27.55 6.96 12.03
C LYS A 22 26.55 6.01 12.68
N ILE A 23 25.27 6.39 12.65
CA ILE A 23 24.15 5.61 13.14
C ILE A 23 23.44 5.02 11.93
N THR A 24 23.73 3.77 11.62
CA THR A 24 23.13 3.09 10.46
C THR A 24 21.61 3.01 10.60
N ASN A 25 20.93 2.73 9.49
CA ASN A 25 19.47 2.53 9.46
C ASN A 25 18.99 1.34 10.32
N GLU A 26 19.90 0.52 10.83
CA GLU A 26 19.64 -0.59 11.75
C GLU A 26 19.42 -0.13 13.20
N TYR A 27 19.73 1.13 13.52
CA TYR A 27 19.48 1.67 14.85
C TYR A 27 17.98 1.73 15.12
N ASN A 28 17.53 1.01 16.15
CA ASN A 28 16.12 0.89 16.50
C ASN A 28 15.73 1.99 17.50
N TYR A 29 15.28 3.14 17.00
CA TYR A 29 14.90 4.30 17.83
C TYR A 29 13.79 3.96 18.83
N ILE A 30 12.86 3.07 18.44
CA ILE A 30 11.77 2.60 19.29
C ILE A 30 12.33 1.86 20.50
N ALA A 31 13.14 0.82 20.27
CA ALA A 31 13.67 -0.03 21.34
C ALA A 31 14.72 0.69 22.20
N GLU A 32 15.62 1.45 21.58
CA GLU A 32 16.76 2.08 22.26
C GLU A 32 16.35 3.29 23.11
N LEU A 33 15.32 4.03 22.68
CA LEU A 33 14.90 5.26 23.37
C LEU A 33 13.56 5.11 24.09
N GLY A 34 12.81 4.03 23.85
CA GLY A 34 11.45 3.83 24.35
C GLY A 34 10.46 4.77 23.66
N LEU A 35 10.65 5.02 22.36
CA LEU A 35 9.72 5.82 21.57
C LEU A 35 8.53 4.97 21.13
N ASP A 36 7.34 5.56 21.19
CA ASP A 36 6.08 4.92 20.79
C ASP A 36 5.13 5.94 20.16
N THR A 37 3.88 5.55 19.93
CA THR A 37 2.86 6.38 19.29
C THR A 37 2.51 7.65 20.06
N GLU A 38 2.68 7.70 21.39
CA GLU A 38 2.39 8.91 22.18
C GLU A 38 3.37 10.04 21.87
N HIS A 39 4.56 9.67 21.34
CA HIS A 39 5.63 10.59 21.02
C HIS A 39 5.53 11.19 19.61
N ILE A 40 4.63 10.69 18.76
CA ILE A 40 4.48 11.12 17.36
C ILE A 40 4.34 12.65 17.23
N PRO A 41 3.48 13.36 18.00
CA PRO A 41 3.35 14.81 17.84
C PRO A 41 4.65 15.56 18.13
N GLY A 42 5.41 15.15 19.15
CA GLY A 42 6.68 15.77 19.49
C GLY A 42 7.79 15.43 18.50
N LEU A 43 7.80 14.22 17.95
CA LEU A 43 8.70 13.81 16.88
C LEU A 43 8.44 14.59 15.59
N ILE A 44 7.17 14.78 15.20
CA ILE A 44 6.79 15.64 14.06
C ILE A 44 7.30 17.06 14.30
N SER A 45 7.07 17.61 15.50
CA SER A 45 7.56 18.96 15.84
C SER A 45 9.07 19.09 15.70
N MET A 46 9.85 18.09 16.13
CA MET A 46 11.31 18.09 15.98
C MET A 46 11.76 17.96 14.53
N ALA A 47 11.11 17.08 13.77
CA ALA A 47 11.48 16.82 12.38
C ALA A 47 11.32 18.06 11.49
N ILE A 48 10.30 18.88 11.72
CA ILE A 48 10.02 20.08 10.92
C ILE A 48 10.57 21.38 11.54
N ASP A 49 11.33 21.29 12.64
CA ASP A 49 11.88 22.45 13.33
C ASP A 49 12.95 23.15 12.48
N GLN A 50 12.62 24.35 12.01
CA GLN A 50 13.52 25.17 11.19
C GLN A 50 14.81 25.56 11.92
N ASN A 51 14.79 25.63 13.26
CA ASN A 51 15.98 25.93 14.05
C ASN A 51 16.96 24.75 14.09
N LEU A 52 16.50 23.52 13.78
CA LEU A 52 17.35 22.35 13.67
C LEU A 52 17.77 22.12 12.21
N ASN A 53 16.84 22.33 11.28
CA ASN A 53 17.02 22.04 9.85
C ASN A 53 17.94 23.02 9.08
N GLY A 54 18.27 24.20 9.65
CA GLY A 54 19.02 25.26 8.97
C GLY A 54 20.42 25.58 9.54
N VAL A 55 20.98 24.72 10.42
CA VAL A 55 22.21 25.03 11.16
C VAL A 55 23.42 24.28 10.59
N ASP A 56 24.57 24.97 10.55
CA ASP A 56 25.88 24.41 10.16
C ASP A 56 26.17 23.09 10.90
N SER A 57 26.70 22.09 10.18
CA SER A 57 26.77 20.66 10.54
C SER A 57 27.70 20.32 11.72
N ALA A 58 28.25 21.34 12.39
CA ALA A 58 29.19 21.22 13.49
C ALA A 58 28.53 20.93 14.86
N SER A 59 27.19 20.98 14.97
CA SER A 59 26.47 20.72 16.23
C SER A 59 25.77 19.36 16.23
N LEU A 60 25.83 18.64 17.36
CA LEU A 60 25.12 17.36 17.53
C LEU A 60 23.61 17.51 17.39
N GLU A 61 23.07 18.68 17.78
CA GLU A 61 21.65 19.00 17.77
C GLU A 61 21.07 19.08 16.34
N THR A 62 21.91 19.43 15.34
CA THR A 62 21.53 19.50 13.91
C THR A 62 20.98 18.17 13.39
N TRP A 63 21.44 17.04 13.94
CA TRP A 63 21.02 15.71 13.51
C TRP A 63 19.71 15.24 14.15
N GLY A 64 19.20 15.97 15.15
CA GLY A 64 17.99 15.59 15.87
C GLY A 64 16.75 15.50 14.98
N SER A 65 16.60 16.42 14.02
CA SER A 65 15.46 16.38 13.07
C SER A 65 15.51 15.15 12.17
N ILE A 66 16.71 14.75 11.75
CA ILE A 66 16.95 13.55 10.94
C ILE A 66 16.60 12.29 11.72
N HIS A 67 17.07 12.21 12.96
CA HIS A 67 16.72 11.11 13.86
C HIS A 67 15.23 11.04 14.15
N ALA A 68 14.56 12.19 14.32
CA ALA A 68 13.11 12.25 14.46
C ALA A 68 12.39 11.71 13.22
N CYS A 69 12.83 12.06 12.01
CA CYS A 69 12.26 11.52 10.77
C CYS A 69 12.39 9.99 10.69
N ARG A 70 13.58 9.45 11.02
CA ARG A 70 13.81 7.99 11.04
C ARG A 70 12.93 7.29 12.08
N ALA A 71 12.80 7.87 13.28
CA ALA A 71 11.92 7.34 14.32
C ALA A 71 10.45 7.35 13.88
N LEU A 72 9.98 8.41 13.22
CA LEU A 72 8.63 8.48 12.65
C LEU A 72 8.40 7.40 11.60
N GLY A 73 9.38 7.16 10.72
CA GLY A 73 9.36 6.07 9.75
C GLY A 73 9.24 4.70 10.42
N GLN A 74 10.08 4.41 11.43
CA GLN A 74 10.03 3.15 12.17
C GLN A 74 8.70 2.94 12.91
N LEU A 75 8.09 4.02 13.42
CA LEU A 75 6.76 3.99 14.02
C LEU A 75 5.63 3.85 13.00
N ARG A 76 5.93 3.94 11.70
CA ARG A 76 4.95 4.00 10.60
C ARG A 76 3.89 5.08 10.85
N ALA A 77 4.33 6.23 11.35
CA ALA A 77 3.46 7.31 11.79
C ALA A 77 2.79 8.01 10.58
N GLU A 78 1.60 7.55 10.18
CA GLU A 78 0.83 8.12 9.06
C GLU A 78 0.62 9.64 9.20
N ALA A 79 0.40 10.12 10.43
CA ALA A 79 0.26 11.54 10.73
C ALA A 79 1.48 12.40 10.37
N ALA A 80 2.66 11.79 10.15
CA ALA A 80 3.89 12.48 9.78
C ALA A 80 4.09 12.63 8.27
N ILE A 81 3.34 11.92 7.43
CA ILE A 81 3.53 11.92 5.97
C ILE A 81 3.45 13.35 5.42
N GLU A 82 2.33 14.04 5.58
CA GLU A 82 2.18 15.41 5.06
C GLU A 82 3.10 16.44 5.74
N PRO A 83 3.30 16.42 7.07
CA PRO A 83 4.30 17.30 7.69
C PRO A 83 5.71 17.16 7.12
N LEU A 84 6.19 15.93 6.91
CA LEU A 84 7.54 15.70 6.40
C LEU A 84 7.68 16.06 4.91
N MET A 85 6.60 15.98 4.12
CA MET A 85 6.57 16.46 2.73
C MET A 85 6.97 17.93 2.60
N GLN A 86 6.76 18.75 3.64
CA GLN A 86 7.19 20.15 3.62
C GLN A 86 8.70 20.31 3.51
N LEU A 87 9.47 19.31 3.94
CA LEU A 87 10.93 19.34 3.88
C LEU A 87 11.44 19.23 2.45
N PHE A 88 10.66 18.61 1.54
CA PHE A 88 11.08 18.39 0.15
C PHE A 88 11.40 19.73 -0.53
N HIS A 89 10.56 20.75 -0.34
CA HIS A 89 10.78 22.08 -0.90
C HIS A 89 11.58 23.01 0.02
N LYS A 90 11.42 22.90 1.35
CA LYS A 90 12.13 23.80 2.27
C LYS A 90 13.64 23.57 2.30
N LEU A 91 14.06 22.35 1.98
CA LEU A 91 15.45 21.89 2.06
C LEU A 91 15.84 21.17 0.77
N GLU A 92 15.34 21.63 -0.39
CA GLU A 92 15.58 20.97 -1.69
C GLU A 92 17.07 20.87 -2.06
N ASP A 93 17.88 21.84 -1.61
CA ASP A 93 19.34 21.86 -1.77
C ASP A 93 20.09 20.98 -0.75
N SER A 94 19.37 20.31 0.16
CA SER A 94 19.98 19.45 1.18
C SER A 94 20.10 18.02 0.67
N ASP A 95 21.35 17.55 0.54
CA ASP A 95 21.64 16.14 0.20
C ASP A 95 20.91 15.15 1.12
N TRP A 96 20.77 15.53 2.40
CA TRP A 96 20.04 14.72 3.38
C TRP A 96 18.58 14.46 2.97
N VAL A 97 17.85 15.48 2.48
CA VAL A 97 16.45 15.27 2.07
C VAL A 97 16.39 14.28 0.93
N ASN A 98 17.29 14.40 -0.04
CA ASN A 98 17.31 13.56 -1.22
C ASN A 98 17.71 12.10 -0.91
N GLU A 99 18.55 11.88 0.10
CA GLU A 99 19.02 10.53 0.46
C GLU A 99 18.17 9.85 1.54
N GLU A 100 17.63 10.59 2.52
CA GLU A 100 16.98 10.02 3.70
C GLU A 100 15.46 10.07 3.64
N MET A 101 14.86 11.10 3.04
CA MET A 101 13.40 11.12 2.93
C MET A 101 12.85 9.93 2.17
N PRO A 102 13.39 9.53 1.00
CA PRO A 102 12.93 8.33 0.33
C PRO A 102 12.87 7.12 1.26
N LYS A 103 13.91 6.91 2.08
CA LYS A 103 14.00 5.79 3.04
C LYS A 103 12.91 5.86 4.11
N VAL A 104 12.65 7.06 4.65
CA VAL A 104 11.59 7.29 5.63
C VAL A 104 10.20 7.01 5.02
N TYR A 105 9.96 7.44 3.78
CA TYR A 105 8.72 7.14 3.07
C TYR A 105 8.59 5.66 2.74
N GLY A 106 9.70 4.99 2.43
CA GLY A 106 9.77 3.54 2.34
C GLY A 106 9.28 2.84 3.61
N MET A 107 9.63 3.36 4.80
CA MET A 107 9.17 2.79 6.07
C MET A 107 7.68 3.03 6.33
N PHE A 108 7.11 4.15 5.87
CA PHE A 108 5.65 4.36 5.89
C PHE A 108 4.94 3.35 4.99
N GLY A 109 5.53 3.04 3.83
CA GLY A 109 5.02 2.05 2.90
C GLY A 109 3.80 2.54 2.12
N GLU A 110 2.90 1.61 1.79
CA GLU A 110 1.80 1.84 0.84
C GLU A 110 0.92 3.06 1.17
N VAL A 111 0.67 3.32 2.45
CA VAL A 111 -0.19 4.42 2.91
C VAL A 111 0.28 5.80 2.43
N ALA A 112 1.57 5.96 2.12
CA ALA A 112 2.13 7.21 1.63
C ALA A 112 1.94 7.44 0.12
N ILE A 113 1.66 6.39 -0.66
CA ILE A 113 1.59 6.46 -2.14
C ILE A 113 0.59 7.52 -2.63
N PRO A 114 -0.65 7.62 -2.13
CA PRO A 114 -1.61 8.62 -2.63
C PRO A 114 -1.14 10.06 -2.40
N LYS A 115 -0.44 10.33 -1.30
CA LYS A 115 0.10 11.66 -0.98
C LYS A 115 1.30 12.00 -1.85
N LEU A 116 2.19 11.03 -2.10
CA LEU A 116 3.32 11.17 -3.02
C LEU A 116 2.84 11.39 -4.47
N GLN A 117 1.80 10.68 -4.90
CA GLN A 117 1.16 10.90 -6.20
C GLN A 117 0.65 12.33 -6.34
N ALA A 118 -0.12 12.81 -5.34
CA ALA A 118 -0.65 14.17 -5.37
C ALA A 118 0.49 15.22 -5.38
N TYR A 119 1.54 15.01 -4.59
CA TYR A 119 2.71 15.89 -4.54
C TYR A 119 3.45 15.94 -5.89
N LEU A 120 3.65 14.78 -6.51
CA LEU A 120 4.30 14.63 -7.83
C LEU A 120 3.48 15.30 -8.94
N ALA A 121 2.15 15.30 -8.86
CA ALA A 121 1.27 15.90 -9.87
C ALA A 121 1.13 17.42 -9.73
N ASP A 122 1.46 17.99 -8.57
CA ASP A 122 1.31 19.43 -8.32
C ASP A 122 2.45 20.23 -8.97
N GLU A 123 2.12 20.91 -10.06
CA GLU A 123 3.04 21.74 -10.85
C GLU A 123 3.51 23.00 -10.11
N SER A 124 2.91 23.35 -8.97
CA SER A 124 3.41 24.46 -8.14
C SER A 124 4.70 24.11 -7.39
N HIS A 125 5.03 22.82 -7.26
CA HIS A 125 6.30 22.37 -6.70
C HIS A 125 7.43 22.40 -7.74
N GLY A 126 8.64 22.74 -7.28
CA GLY A 126 9.86 22.66 -8.08
C GLY A 126 10.20 21.23 -8.52
N ILE A 127 11.14 21.12 -9.45
CA ILE A 127 11.57 19.83 -10.03
C ILE A 127 12.21 18.93 -8.96
N PHE A 128 13.15 19.43 -8.16
CA PHE A 128 13.85 18.62 -7.15
C PHE A 128 12.94 18.03 -6.07
N PRO A 129 12.00 18.80 -5.46
CA PRO A 129 11.02 18.22 -4.54
C PRO A 129 10.16 17.11 -5.16
N ARG A 130 9.78 17.26 -6.45
CA ARG A 130 9.03 16.23 -7.18
C ARG A 130 9.89 15.00 -7.48
N ILE A 131 11.19 15.17 -7.72
CA ILE A 131 12.16 14.07 -7.81
C ILE A 131 12.28 13.32 -6.48
N THR A 132 12.33 14.02 -5.34
CA THR A 132 12.30 13.36 -4.02
C THR A 132 11.05 12.49 -3.85
N ALA A 133 9.89 12.94 -4.37
CA ALA A 133 8.66 12.13 -4.36
C ALA A 133 8.76 10.89 -5.27
N ILE A 134 9.39 11.00 -6.46
CA ILE A 134 9.68 9.85 -7.33
C ILE A 134 10.55 8.83 -6.61
N HIS A 135 11.67 9.25 -6.03
CA HIS A 135 12.57 8.36 -5.29
C HIS A 135 11.90 7.75 -4.06
N SER A 136 10.98 8.47 -3.42
CA SER A 136 10.18 7.93 -2.31
C SER A 136 9.25 6.80 -2.76
N LEU A 137 8.63 6.91 -3.95
CA LEU A 137 7.82 5.81 -4.52
C LEU A 137 8.68 4.58 -4.86
N GLU A 138 9.88 4.80 -5.37
CA GLU A 138 10.84 3.74 -5.65
C GLU A 138 11.28 3.01 -4.37
N GLU A 139 11.60 3.77 -3.33
CA GLU A 139 12.05 3.22 -2.04
C GLU A 139 10.92 2.48 -1.31
N ILE A 140 9.66 2.90 -1.48
CA ILE A 140 8.48 2.11 -1.06
C ILE A 140 8.48 0.74 -1.74
N CYS A 141 8.75 0.64 -3.05
CA CYS A 141 8.83 -0.67 -3.72
C CYS A 141 9.96 -1.55 -3.18
N LYS A 142 11.12 -0.94 -2.86
CA LYS A 142 12.28 -1.68 -2.33
C LYS A 142 11.99 -2.28 -0.96
N GLN A 143 11.28 -1.55 -0.11
CA GLN A 143 10.92 -2.00 1.24
C GLN A 143 9.61 -2.83 1.27
N HIS A 144 8.72 -2.62 0.30
CA HIS A 144 7.42 -3.26 0.16
C HIS A 144 7.17 -3.73 -1.29
N PRO A 145 7.74 -4.89 -1.71
CA PRO A 145 7.68 -5.33 -3.11
C PRO A 145 6.27 -5.56 -3.67
N ASP A 146 5.29 -5.83 -2.81
CA ASP A 146 3.87 -5.98 -3.14
C ASP A 146 3.21 -4.68 -3.63
N THR A 147 3.81 -3.53 -3.32
CA THR A 147 3.34 -2.21 -3.76
C THR A 147 3.83 -1.82 -5.16
N ARG A 148 4.73 -2.60 -5.77
CA ARG A 148 5.40 -2.29 -7.05
C ARG A 148 4.43 -1.82 -8.13
N GLN A 149 3.32 -2.54 -8.33
CA GLN A 149 2.33 -2.19 -9.36
C GLN A 149 1.65 -0.84 -9.10
N LYS A 150 1.40 -0.47 -7.83
CA LYS A 150 0.79 0.81 -7.47
C LYS A 150 1.75 1.97 -7.74
N CYS A 151 3.01 1.84 -7.35
CA CYS A 151 4.03 2.86 -7.62
C CYS A 151 4.30 3.02 -9.11
N ILE A 152 4.41 1.92 -9.87
CA ILE A 152 4.54 1.98 -11.33
C ILE A 152 3.35 2.72 -11.93
N ALA A 153 2.12 2.37 -11.56
CA ALA A 153 0.93 3.06 -12.07
C ALA A 153 0.97 4.58 -11.84
N VAL A 154 1.43 5.04 -10.67
CA VAL A 154 1.63 6.46 -10.36
C VAL A 154 2.65 7.11 -11.30
N LEU A 155 3.83 6.50 -11.43
CA LEU A 155 4.92 7.01 -12.28
C LEU A 155 4.54 7.03 -13.76
N THR A 156 3.95 5.94 -14.27
CA THR A 156 3.43 5.85 -15.64
C THR A 156 2.37 6.90 -15.88
N GLN A 157 1.45 7.11 -14.93
CA GLN A 157 0.39 8.10 -15.06
C GLN A 157 0.96 9.53 -15.14
N GLN A 158 1.98 9.85 -14.32
CA GLN A 158 2.65 11.14 -14.44
C GLN A 158 3.38 11.28 -15.79
N LEU A 159 4.04 10.23 -16.26
CA LEU A 159 4.76 10.25 -17.53
C LEU A 159 3.84 10.43 -18.74
N LYS A 160 2.56 10.01 -18.68
CA LYS A 160 1.61 10.30 -19.78
C LYS A 160 1.48 11.80 -20.09
N SER A 161 1.76 12.67 -19.11
CA SER A 161 1.81 14.12 -19.29
C SER A 161 3.20 14.61 -19.71
N PHE A 162 4.00 13.79 -20.41
CA PHE A 162 5.40 14.09 -20.76
C PHE A 162 5.56 15.41 -21.52
N ALA A 163 4.54 15.83 -22.28
CA ALA A 163 4.56 17.09 -23.03
C ALA A 163 4.41 18.34 -22.13
N GLN A 164 3.82 18.19 -20.94
CA GLN A 164 3.62 19.26 -19.96
C GLN A 164 4.68 19.22 -18.85
N ASN A 165 5.18 18.04 -18.53
CA ASN A 165 6.24 17.87 -17.54
C ASN A 165 7.56 18.54 -18.00
N PRO A 166 8.36 19.07 -17.06
CA PRO A 166 9.76 19.39 -17.33
C PRO A 166 10.51 18.17 -17.86
N HIS A 167 11.40 18.37 -18.84
CA HIS A 167 12.12 17.27 -19.49
C HIS A 167 12.98 16.49 -18.49
N GLU A 168 13.67 17.18 -17.58
CA GLU A 168 14.46 16.54 -16.53
C GLU A 168 13.59 15.65 -15.65
N LEU A 169 12.39 16.13 -15.28
CA LEU A 169 11.44 15.34 -14.48
C LEU A 169 11.02 14.06 -15.22
N ASN A 170 10.73 14.14 -16.53
CA ASN A 170 10.45 12.94 -17.33
C ASN A 170 11.61 11.95 -17.31
N GLY A 171 12.85 12.44 -17.41
CA GLY A 171 14.05 11.61 -17.28
C GLY A 171 14.10 10.85 -15.95
N PHE A 172 13.85 11.53 -14.83
CA PHE A 172 13.82 10.86 -13.51
C PHE A 172 12.64 9.88 -13.35
N ILE A 173 11.47 10.17 -13.93
CA ILE A 173 10.35 9.22 -13.95
C ILE A 173 10.76 7.96 -14.73
N VAL A 174 11.37 8.11 -15.91
CA VAL A 174 11.85 6.98 -16.73
C VAL A 174 12.94 6.20 -16.01
N ALA A 175 13.90 6.87 -15.37
CA ALA A 175 14.96 6.23 -14.59
C ALA A 175 14.36 5.33 -13.48
N SER A 176 13.39 5.84 -12.73
CA SER A 176 12.72 5.05 -11.69
C SER A 176 11.89 3.90 -12.26
N LEU A 177 11.23 4.08 -13.41
CA LEU A 177 10.54 2.99 -14.11
C LEU A 177 11.50 1.89 -14.59
N ILE A 178 12.73 2.23 -14.97
CA ILE A 178 13.79 1.27 -15.31
C ILE A 178 14.24 0.49 -14.07
N GLU A 179 14.51 1.19 -12.96
CA GLU A 179 14.89 0.55 -11.69
C GLU A 179 13.80 -0.42 -11.20
N LEU A 180 12.54 -0.04 -11.37
CA LEU A 180 11.38 -0.90 -11.05
C LEU A 180 11.11 -1.98 -12.11
N GLN A 181 11.89 -2.06 -13.20
CA GLN A 181 11.74 -3.03 -14.29
C GLN A 181 10.35 -2.97 -14.96
N ALA A 182 9.80 -1.77 -15.12
CA ALA A 182 8.42 -1.52 -15.52
C ALA A 182 8.17 -1.69 -17.04
N VAL A 183 8.29 -2.93 -17.54
CA VAL A 183 8.00 -3.29 -18.94
C VAL A 183 6.60 -2.85 -19.39
N GLU A 184 5.63 -2.87 -18.47
CA GLU A 184 4.25 -2.40 -18.69
C GLU A 184 4.14 -0.91 -19.06
N SER A 185 5.18 -0.12 -18.78
CA SER A 185 5.24 1.32 -19.11
C SER A 185 5.87 1.63 -20.46
N ALA A 186 6.39 0.61 -21.17
CA ALA A 186 7.21 0.77 -22.36
C ALA A 186 6.57 1.65 -23.45
N ALA A 187 5.25 1.54 -23.67
CA ALA A 187 4.54 2.34 -24.67
C ALA A 187 4.58 3.85 -24.37
N VAL A 188 4.38 4.23 -23.10
CA VAL A 188 4.43 5.63 -22.66
C VAL A 188 5.86 6.15 -22.72
N ILE A 189 6.83 5.35 -22.26
CA ILE A 189 8.25 5.71 -22.30
C ILE A 189 8.70 5.95 -23.75
N LYS A 190 8.42 5.01 -24.66
CA LYS A 190 8.75 5.15 -26.09
C LYS A 190 8.18 6.44 -26.69
N SER A 191 6.96 6.79 -26.29
CA SER A 191 6.28 7.99 -26.81
C SER A 191 6.93 9.28 -26.31
N ALA A 192 7.36 9.31 -25.05
CA ALA A 192 8.10 10.43 -24.49
C ALA A 192 9.46 10.64 -25.18
N PHE A 193 10.16 9.55 -25.55
CA PHE A 193 11.39 9.63 -26.36
C PHE A 193 11.14 10.12 -27.78
N VAL A 194 10.12 9.59 -28.47
CA VAL A 194 9.75 10.06 -29.82
C VAL A 194 9.36 11.54 -29.82
N ALA A 195 8.72 12.00 -28.75
CA ALA A 195 8.37 13.41 -28.54
C ALA A 195 9.57 14.28 -28.11
N GLN A 196 10.77 13.72 -27.94
CA GLN A 196 11.97 14.42 -27.46
C GLN A 196 11.77 15.09 -26.09
N SER A 197 10.91 14.50 -25.25
CA SER A 197 10.55 15.01 -23.92
C SER A 197 11.36 14.38 -22.80
N VAL A 198 12.30 13.47 -23.13
CA VAL A 198 13.21 12.80 -22.20
C VAL A 198 14.64 13.15 -22.60
N PRO A 199 15.47 13.72 -21.70
CA PRO A 199 16.87 14.01 -21.98
C PRO A 199 17.71 12.72 -21.92
N ASP A 200 18.49 12.48 -22.98
CA ASP A 200 19.36 11.30 -23.09
C ASP A 200 20.44 11.28 -21.99
N GLU A 201 20.80 12.42 -21.40
CA GLU A 201 21.83 12.52 -20.36
C GLU A 201 21.44 11.82 -19.04
N ILE A 202 20.14 11.60 -18.81
CA ILE A 202 19.65 11.00 -17.56
C ILE A 202 19.52 9.48 -17.69
N THR A 203 18.90 9.00 -18.77
CA THR A 203 18.53 7.59 -18.93
C THR A 203 19.20 6.89 -20.10
N GLY A 204 20.01 7.60 -20.87
CA GLY A 204 20.41 7.16 -22.21
C GLY A 204 19.26 7.28 -23.20
N THR A 205 19.50 6.73 -24.39
CA THR A 205 18.56 6.70 -25.51
C THR A 205 17.45 5.66 -25.30
N TRP A 206 16.40 5.68 -26.13
CA TRP A 206 15.36 4.64 -26.12
C TRP A 206 15.91 3.21 -26.31
N ASP A 207 17.01 3.04 -27.04
CA ASP A 207 17.64 1.73 -27.23
C ASP A 207 18.30 1.24 -25.91
N ASP A 208 18.94 2.13 -25.16
CA ASP A 208 19.52 1.83 -23.83
C ASP A 208 18.41 1.45 -22.83
N VAL A 209 17.26 2.13 -22.91
CA VAL A 209 16.06 1.79 -22.12
C VAL A 209 15.51 0.41 -22.52
N CYS A 210 15.46 0.10 -23.81
CA CYS A 210 15.03 -1.21 -24.28
C CYS A 210 15.92 -2.34 -23.76
N GLU A 211 17.24 -2.13 -23.76
CA GLU A 211 18.21 -3.07 -23.20
C GLU A 211 18.00 -3.26 -21.70
N SER A 212 17.83 -2.16 -20.96
CA SER A 212 17.63 -2.18 -19.50
C SER A 212 16.35 -2.88 -19.06
N LEU A 213 15.29 -2.79 -19.87
CA LEU A 213 14.00 -3.45 -19.63
C LEU A 213 13.88 -4.83 -20.30
N GLY A 214 14.86 -5.26 -21.11
CA GLY A 214 14.81 -6.52 -21.84
C GLY A 214 13.69 -6.60 -22.89
N ILE A 215 13.31 -5.48 -23.50
CA ILE A 215 12.21 -5.38 -24.47
C ILE A 215 12.70 -5.19 -25.90
N ASN A 216 11.89 -5.63 -26.86
CA ASN A 216 12.16 -5.42 -28.29
C ASN A 216 11.40 -4.17 -28.77
N SER A 217 12.14 -3.12 -29.14
CA SER A 217 11.61 -1.83 -29.62
C SER A 217 10.55 -1.96 -30.73
N ASP A 218 10.72 -2.88 -31.68
CA ASP A 218 9.79 -3.07 -32.81
C ASP A 218 8.41 -3.59 -32.39
N LYS A 219 8.33 -4.22 -31.21
CA LYS A 219 7.08 -4.76 -30.66
C LYS A 219 6.33 -3.76 -29.79
N ILE A 220 6.95 -2.63 -29.45
CA ILE A 220 6.34 -1.61 -28.60
C ILE A 220 5.62 -0.59 -29.47
N ALA A 221 4.30 -0.55 -29.36
CA ALA A 221 3.49 0.50 -29.97
C ALA A 221 3.69 1.83 -29.22
N LEU A 222 3.43 2.94 -29.92
CA LEU A 222 3.34 4.24 -29.25
C LEU A 222 2.07 4.28 -28.40
N PHE A 223 2.17 4.93 -27.25
CA PHE A 223 1.04 5.34 -26.45
C PHE A 223 0.20 6.30 -27.29
N THR A 224 -1.03 5.88 -27.57
CA THR A 224 -2.06 6.76 -28.09
C THR A 224 -2.83 7.25 -26.87
N ASP A 225 -2.93 8.56 -26.75
CA ASP A 225 -3.80 9.18 -25.76
C ASP A 225 -5.23 8.88 -26.23
N ILE A 226 -5.76 7.71 -25.86
CA ILE A 226 -7.17 7.41 -26.06
C ILE A 226 -7.89 8.32 -25.09
N ASN A 227 -8.13 9.54 -25.56
CA ASN A 227 -9.07 10.43 -24.96
C ASN A 227 -10.38 9.64 -24.86
N LEU A 228 -10.86 9.37 -23.64
CA LEU A 228 -12.03 8.52 -23.39
C LEU A 228 -13.31 9.02 -24.07
N ASP A 229 -13.26 10.16 -24.75
CA ASP A 229 -14.31 10.63 -25.66
C ASP A 229 -14.49 9.72 -26.90
N GLU A 230 -13.49 8.94 -27.34
CA GLU A 230 -13.66 8.02 -28.50
C GLU A 230 -14.27 6.65 -28.13
N VAL A 231 -14.41 6.32 -26.84
CA VAL A 231 -15.17 5.12 -26.41
C VAL A 231 -16.68 5.28 -26.73
N SER A 232 -17.13 6.51 -27.02
CA SER A 232 -18.48 6.76 -27.54
C SER A 232 -18.69 6.29 -28.99
N GLN A 233 -17.64 5.86 -29.72
CA GLN A 233 -17.77 5.32 -31.08
C GLN A 233 -17.73 3.79 -31.15
N VAL A 234 -17.74 3.08 -30.01
CA VAL A 234 -17.99 1.64 -29.95
C VAL A 234 -19.50 1.32 -29.84
N GLU A 235 -20.37 2.34 -29.94
CA GLU A 235 -21.84 2.18 -30.03
C GLU A 235 -22.36 1.72 -31.41
N ASP A 236 -21.59 0.94 -32.16
CA ASP A 236 -22.09 0.29 -33.39
C ASP A 236 -21.93 -1.24 -33.34
N ILE A 237 -21.99 -1.81 -32.14
CA ILE A 237 -22.46 -3.19 -31.99
C ILE A 237 -23.98 -3.11 -32.09
N SER A 238 -24.52 -3.59 -33.21
CA SER A 238 -25.95 -3.59 -33.50
C SER A 238 -26.76 -3.98 -32.25
N THR A 239 -27.65 -3.07 -31.82
CA THR A 239 -28.59 -3.28 -30.71
C THR A 239 -29.44 -4.55 -30.87
N ASP A 240 -29.47 -5.13 -32.07
CA ASP A 240 -30.12 -6.40 -32.35
C ASP A 240 -29.34 -7.61 -31.80
N GLU A 241 -27.99 -7.59 -31.78
CA GLU A 241 -27.19 -8.73 -31.29
C GLU A 241 -27.22 -8.82 -29.76
N VAL A 242 -27.20 -7.66 -29.08
CA VAL A 242 -27.32 -7.59 -27.61
C VAL A 242 -28.73 -7.95 -27.15
N LYS A 243 -29.76 -7.54 -27.90
CA LYS A 243 -31.15 -7.97 -27.63
C LYS A 243 -31.35 -9.46 -27.83
N GLN A 244 -30.77 -10.04 -28.90
CA GLN A 244 -30.87 -11.48 -29.13
C GLN A 244 -30.19 -12.27 -28.01
N ALA A 245 -29.02 -11.84 -27.56
CA ALA A 245 -28.33 -12.51 -26.46
C ALA A 245 -29.09 -12.41 -25.13
N GLN A 246 -29.73 -11.26 -24.85
CA GLN A 246 -30.55 -11.08 -23.65
C GLN A 246 -31.86 -11.88 -23.72
N GLU A 247 -32.53 -11.93 -24.87
CA GLU A 247 -33.75 -12.74 -25.05
C GLU A 247 -33.46 -14.24 -24.96
N ILE A 248 -32.28 -14.71 -25.39
CA ILE A 248 -31.84 -16.09 -25.22
C ILE A 248 -31.59 -16.40 -23.74
N ALA A 249 -30.91 -15.52 -23.01
CA ALA A 249 -30.64 -15.70 -21.58
C ALA A 249 -31.93 -15.71 -20.75
N ASP A 250 -32.86 -14.80 -21.02
CA ASP A 250 -34.14 -14.72 -20.29
C ASP A 250 -35.04 -15.94 -20.61
N SER A 251 -34.96 -16.50 -21.82
CA SER A 251 -35.65 -17.73 -22.21
C SER A 251 -35.06 -18.96 -21.52
N GLU A 252 -33.74 -19.06 -21.40
CA GLU A 252 -33.07 -20.17 -20.71
C GLU A 252 -33.34 -20.15 -19.21
N GLU A 253 -33.40 -18.97 -18.59
CA GLU A 253 -33.74 -18.81 -17.17
C GLU A 253 -35.20 -19.20 -16.88
N THR A 254 -36.13 -18.86 -17.78
CA THR A 254 -37.54 -19.26 -17.64
C THR A 254 -37.72 -20.77 -17.77
N GLN A 255 -37.01 -21.41 -18.71
CA GLN A 255 -37.06 -22.87 -18.88
C GLN A 255 -36.44 -23.62 -17.69
N LEU A 256 -35.36 -23.09 -17.10
CA LEU A 256 -34.77 -23.66 -15.89
C LEU A 256 -35.70 -23.53 -14.67
N GLN A 257 -36.43 -22.42 -14.56
CA GLN A 257 -37.37 -22.20 -13.45
C GLN A 257 -38.59 -23.12 -13.53
N ASP A 258 -39.08 -23.42 -14.73
CA ASP A 258 -40.19 -24.36 -14.94
C ASP A 258 -39.77 -25.81 -14.64
N VAL A 259 -38.54 -26.21 -15.01
CA VAL A 259 -37.99 -27.53 -14.66
C VAL A 259 -37.82 -27.69 -13.14
N ILE A 260 -37.35 -26.65 -12.45
CA ILE A 260 -37.22 -26.65 -10.98
C ILE A 260 -38.59 -26.76 -10.31
N ASN A 261 -39.61 -26.07 -10.82
CA ASN A 261 -40.96 -26.13 -10.25
C ASN A 261 -41.62 -27.50 -10.45
N ASP A 262 -41.40 -28.17 -11.58
CA ASP A 262 -41.90 -29.53 -11.82
C ASP A 262 -41.21 -30.57 -10.92
N GLU A 263 -39.89 -30.45 -10.68
CA GLU A 263 -39.18 -31.32 -9.74
C GLU A 263 -39.63 -31.11 -8.28
N VAL A 264 -39.88 -29.86 -7.88
CA VAL A 264 -40.40 -29.55 -6.53
C VAL A 264 -41.81 -30.12 -6.33
N THR A 265 -42.64 -30.12 -7.37
CA THR A 265 -44.01 -30.66 -7.32
C THR A 265 -44.00 -32.20 -7.23
N GLN A 266 -43.12 -32.88 -7.97
CA GLN A 266 -42.92 -34.34 -7.84
C GLN A 266 -42.38 -34.74 -6.45
N THR A 267 -41.48 -33.94 -5.88
CA THR A 267 -40.91 -34.23 -4.55
C THR A 267 -41.97 -34.04 -3.44
N GLN A 268 -42.92 -33.12 -3.63
CA GLN A 268 -44.03 -32.92 -2.69
C GLN A 268 -45.12 -34.00 -2.79
N GLU A 269 -45.37 -34.58 -3.97
CA GLU A 269 -46.30 -35.71 -4.10
C GLU A 269 -45.75 -37.00 -3.45
N ILE A 270 -44.44 -37.26 -3.52
CA ILE A 270 -43.80 -38.40 -2.84
C ILE A 270 -43.87 -38.26 -1.31
N ALA A 271 -43.88 -37.02 -0.78
CA ALA A 271 -43.94 -36.75 0.65
C ALA A 271 -45.36 -36.84 1.27
N VAL A 272 -46.40 -37.03 0.45
CA VAL A 272 -47.81 -37.11 0.91
C VAL A 272 -48.30 -38.56 1.09
N GLU A 273 -47.56 -39.58 0.64
CA GLU A 273 -47.96 -40.99 0.80
C GLU A 273 -47.54 -41.66 2.12
N GLU A 274 -46.72 -41.02 2.96
CA GLU A 274 -46.42 -41.52 4.32
C GLU A 274 -46.97 -40.60 5.42
N LYS A 275 -48.30 -40.52 5.54
CA LYS A 275 -48.95 -40.14 6.81
C LYS A 275 -50.28 -40.87 6.98
N GLN A 276 -50.23 -41.99 7.71
CA GLN A 276 -51.34 -42.41 8.57
C GLN A 276 -50.83 -42.47 10.02
N PRO A 277 -51.57 -41.92 11.01
CA PRO A 277 -51.08 -41.74 12.37
C PRO A 277 -51.46 -42.94 13.24
N ASP A 278 -50.49 -43.61 13.85
CA ASP A 278 -50.74 -44.43 15.02
C ASP A 278 -49.90 -43.96 16.21
N GLN A 279 -50.58 -43.88 17.35
CA GLN A 279 -50.12 -43.39 18.64
C GLN A 279 -48.90 -44.18 19.12
N ILE A 280 -47.83 -43.50 19.55
CA ILE A 280 -46.79 -44.13 20.36
C ILE A 280 -46.66 -43.41 21.70
N THR A 281 -46.79 -44.22 22.74
CA THR A 281 -46.84 -43.92 24.17
C THR A 281 -45.47 -43.58 24.76
N THR A 282 -45.48 -43.00 25.96
CA THR A 282 -44.36 -42.53 26.79
C THR A 282 -43.21 -43.52 27.08
N GLU A 283 -43.21 -44.73 26.51
CA GLU A 283 -42.13 -45.72 26.67
C GLU A 283 -41.02 -45.60 25.61
N GLU A 284 -41.20 -44.88 24.50
CA GLU A 284 -40.14 -44.72 23.48
C GLU A 284 -39.17 -43.56 23.73
N VAL A 285 -39.51 -42.61 24.61
CA VAL A 285 -38.60 -41.50 24.96
C VAL A 285 -37.47 -41.97 25.89
N GLU A 286 -37.69 -43.01 26.70
CA GLU A 286 -36.67 -43.52 27.64
C GLU A 286 -35.56 -44.36 26.99
N LYS A 287 -35.63 -44.66 25.68
CA LYS A 287 -34.60 -45.47 25.01
C LYS A 287 -33.46 -44.66 24.36
N ASN A 288 -33.59 -43.34 24.26
CA ASN A 288 -32.63 -42.49 23.54
C ASN A 288 -31.73 -41.61 24.44
N LEU A 289 -31.79 -41.78 25.76
CA LEU A 289 -30.88 -41.13 26.73
C LEU A 289 -30.05 -42.20 27.45
N ALA A 290 -29.20 -42.90 26.72
CA ALA A 290 -28.14 -43.71 27.31
C ALA A 290 -26.87 -42.86 27.43
N ILE A 291 -26.73 -42.13 28.54
CA ILE A 291 -25.44 -41.57 28.96
C ILE A 291 -24.59 -42.76 29.40
N THR A 292 -23.41 -42.94 28.79
CA THR A 292 -22.55 -44.09 29.11
C THR A 292 -21.70 -43.79 30.35
N PRO A 293 -21.25 -44.82 31.11
CA PRO A 293 -20.38 -44.62 32.27
C PRO A 293 -19.09 -43.87 31.93
N ASP A 294 -18.60 -44.00 30.69
CA ASP A 294 -17.41 -43.31 30.19
C ASP A 294 -17.65 -41.78 30.06
N ASP A 295 -18.89 -41.36 29.76
CA ASP A 295 -19.26 -39.94 29.68
C ASP A 295 -19.30 -39.27 31.06
N ILE A 296 -19.56 -40.04 32.12
CA ILE A 296 -19.57 -39.55 33.52
C ILE A 296 -18.13 -39.42 34.04
N GLN A 297 -17.24 -40.35 33.66
CA GLN A 297 -15.85 -40.35 34.12
C GLN A 297 -15.03 -39.19 33.53
N LEU A 298 -15.33 -38.79 32.28
CA LEU A 298 -14.70 -37.63 31.65
C LEU A 298 -15.05 -36.31 32.36
N ILE A 299 -16.25 -36.20 32.94
CA ILE A 299 -16.70 -35.00 33.64
C ILE A 299 -16.04 -34.88 35.02
N GLU A 300 -15.89 -35.99 35.76
CA GLU A 300 -15.22 -36.00 37.07
C GLU A 300 -13.71 -35.66 36.98
N ASP A 301 -13.03 -36.12 35.92
CA ASP A 301 -11.61 -35.84 35.67
C ASP A 301 -11.35 -34.36 35.32
N VAL A 302 -12.28 -33.72 34.60
CA VAL A 302 -12.18 -32.29 34.28
C VAL A 302 -12.38 -31.42 35.54
N THR A 303 -13.33 -31.78 36.41
CA THR A 303 -13.55 -31.04 37.67
C THR A 303 -12.37 -31.17 38.64
N THR A 304 -11.71 -32.32 38.69
CA THR A 304 -10.56 -32.54 39.59
C THR A 304 -9.32 -31.75 39.16
N ASN A 305 -9.09 -31.60 37.85
CA ASN A 305 -7.97 -30.80 37.32
C ASN A 305 -8.15 -29.29 37.57
N VAL A 306 -9.39 -28.78 37.49
CA VAL A 306 -9.69 -27.37 37.77
C VAL A 306 -9.46 -27.03 39.25
N GLU A 307 -9.82 -27.93 40.18
CA GLU A 307 -9.57 -27.72 41.61
C GLU A 307 -8.09 -27.79 42.01
N GLN A 308 -7.27 -28.57 41.29
CA GLN A 308 -5.82 -28.64 41.53
C GLN A 308 -5.08 -27.40 41.02
N LEU A 309 -5.50 -26.83 39.88
CA LEU A 309 -4.93 -25.59 39.34
C LEU A 309 -5.19 -24.38 40.26
N HIS A 310 -6.39 -24.27 40.84
CA HIS A 310 -6.73 -23.19 41.78
C HIS A 310 -5.94 -23.24 43.11
N LYS A 311 -5.40 -24.40 43.52
CA LYS A 311 -4.57 -24.53 44.73
C LYS A 311 -3.09 -24.17 44.51
N VAL A 312 -2.63 -24.06 43.27
CA VAL A 312 -1.24 -23.65 42.95
C VAL A 312 -1.12 -22.12 42.86
N GLU A 313 -2.19 -21.41 42.51
CA GLU A 313 -2.19 -19.94 42.41
C GLU A 313 -2.32 -19.18 43.74
N THR A 314 -2.50 -19.88 44.87
CA THR A 314 -2.67 -19.25 46.20
C THR A 314 -1.60 -19.63 47.23
N LYS A 315 -0.36 -19.91 46.80
CA LYS A 315 0.76 -20.15 47.72
C LYS A 315 2.01 -19.33 47.41
#